data_AF-A0A5F2BEI5-F1
#
_entry.id   AF-A0A5F2BEI5-F1
#
_cell.length_a   1.000
_cell.length_b   1.000
_cell.length_c   1.000
_cell.angle_alpha   90.00
_cell.angle_beta   90.00
_cell.angle_gamma   90.00
#
_symmetry.space_group_name_H-M   'P 1'
#
loop_
_entity.id
_entity.type
_entity.pdbx_description
1 polymer ?
#
loop_
_entity_poly.entity_id
_entity_poly.type
_entity_poly.pdbx_seq_one_letter_code
_entity_poly.pdbx_strand_id
1 'polypeptide(L)'
;MGHFCVFVIGENIEEQIEPFLEDIDSDSPYYKFNIVYTKDQGLKEAKNILENSSVGNELKEKFVHWFQEGKIELILNEHDELIQDTDGNFGYYGNANGHFTYYKIGGSWNGIFELKPGAIDLIDYDNYKIKSDARYDVRPVEGFANRAIKKDIFVRDLLDIRPLAIIWDKVYYETGSWYEVSLEELNIDIEKNRKIIDERTAHIEKFIELWNKIPDDAVLTIVDGKL
;
A
#
# COMPACT_ATOMS: atom_id res chain seq x y z
N MET A 1 -8.39 8.48 -3.75
CA MET A 1 -7.24 7.97 -2.98
C MET A 1 -7.73 7.61 -1.59
N GLY A 2 -7.88 6.31 -1.36
CA GLY A 2 -8.43 5.78 -0.11
C GLY A 2 -7.33 5.59 0.93
N HIS A 3 -7.68 5.78 2.19
CA HIS A 3 -6.80 5.49 3.32
C HIS A 3 -7.10 4.10 3.88
N PHE A 4 -6.10 3.40 4.43
CA PHE A 4 -6.30 2.06 4.99
C PHE A 4 -5.32 1.73 6.11
N CYS A 5 -5.76 0.84 7.02
CA CYS A 5 -4.97 0.40 8.16
C CYS A 5 -3.95 -0.68 7.78
N VAL A 6 -2.73 -0.53 8.27
CA VAL A 6 -1.65 -1.50 8.15
C VAL A 6 -1.03 -1.71 9.52
N PHE A 7 -0.78 -2.96 9.90
CA PHE A 7 0.02 -3.27 11.07
C PHE A 7 1.46 -3.54 10.64
N VAL A 8 2.40 -2.75 11.14
CA VAL A 8 3.83 -2.91 10.88
C VAL A 8 4.49 -3.51 12.10
N ILE A 9 5.12 -4.67 11.91
CA ILE A 9 5.72 -5.47 12.96
C ILE A 9 7.24 -5.26 12.93
N GLY A 10 7.80 -4.77 14.03
CA GLY A 10 9.24 -4.55 14.18
C GLY A 10 9.62 -3.28 14.94
N GLU A 11 10.89 -3.18 15.30
CA GLU A 11 11.43 -2.03 16.04
C GLU A 11 11.74 -0.82 15.14
N ASN A 12 12.07 -1.05 13.87
CA ASN A 12 12.34 0.01 12.91
C ASN A 12 11.25 0.02 11.84
N ILE A 13 10.28 0.91 11.98
CA ILE A 13 9.11 0.98 11.11
C ILE A 13 9.52 1.38 9.70
N GLU A 14 10.42 2.34 9.59
CA GLU A 14 10.94 2.87 8.34
C GLU A 14 11.61 1.77 7.51
N GLU A 15 12.44 0.94 8.12
CA GLU A 15 13.08 -0.21 7.45
C GLU A 15 12.09 -1.29 6.99
N GLN A 16 10.94 -1.42 7.68
CA GLN A 16 9.89 -2.37 7.32
C GLN A 16 9.02 -1.85 6.16
N ILE A 17 8.75 -0.55 6.12
CA ILE A 17 7.85 0.09 5.15
C ILE A 17 8.57 0.47 3.84
N GLU A 18 9.85 0.86 3.89
CA GLU A 18 10.63 1.28 2.71
C GLU A 18 10.45 0.40 1.46
N PRO A 19 10.44 -0.96 1.55
CA PRO A 19 10.25 -1.82 0.39
C PRO A 19 8.89 -1.67 -0.30
N PHE A 20 7.94 -0.98 0.32
CA PHE A 20 6.55 -0.88 -0.11
C PHE A 20 6.09 0.56 -0.37
N LEU A 21 7.00 1.54 -0.31
CA LEU A 21 6.71 2.92 -0.70
C LEU A 21 6.84 3.06 -2.22
N GLU A 22 5.87 3.70 -2.86
CA GLU A 22 5.94 4.03 -4.29
C GLU A 22 6.93 5.17 -4.53
N ASP A 23 6.80 6.23 -3.73
CA ASP A 23 7.70 7.39 -3.73
C ASP A 23 8.91 7.08 -2.85
N ILE A 24 10.00 6.68 -3.50
CA ILE A 24 11.29 6.39 -2.87
C ILE A 24 12.40 7.24 -3.48
N ASP A 25 13.40 7.55 -2.65
CA ASP A 25 14.57 8.27 -3.10
C ASP A 25 15.37 7.45 -4.13
N SER A 26 16.01 8.16 -5.07
CA SER A 26 16.76 7.52 -6.16
C SER A 26 17.97 6.69 -5.70
N ASP A 27 18.43 6.87 -4.46
CA ASP A 27 19.49 6.09 -3.83
C ASP A 27 18.97 4.89 -3.01
N SER A 28 17.66 4.72 -2.89
CA SER A 28 17.04 3.55 -2.25
C SER A 28 17.36 2.27 -3.04
N PRO A 29 17.65 1.14 -2.36
CA PRO A 29 17.85 -0.15 -3.04
C PRO A 29 16.61 -0.69 -3.77
N TYR A 30 15.44 -0.08 -3.53
CA TYR A 30 14.18 -0.43 -4.18
C TYR A 30 13.93 0.40 -5.45
N TYR A 31 14.72 1.46 -5.69
CA TYR A 31 14.60 2.32 -6.87
C TYR A 31 15.20 1.62 -8.08
N LYS A 32 14.34 0.98 -8.88
CA LYS A 32 14.74 0.15 -10.01
C LYS A 32 13.99 0.52 -11.26
N PHE A 33 14.56 0.18 -12.40
CA PHE A 33 13.88 0.28 -13.68
C PHE A 33 12.86 -0.85 -13.79
N ASN A 34 11.57 -0.49 -13.82
CA ASN A 34 10.46 -1.42 -13.88
C ASN A 34 10.00 -1.53 -15.33
N ILE A 35 10.31 -2.66 -15.96
CA ILE A 35 9.94 -2.92 -17.35
C ILE A 35 8.42 -3.11 -17.43
N VAL A 36 7.76 -2.20 -18.14
CA VAL A 36 6.33 -2.29 -18.48
C VAL A 36 6.16 -3.03 -19.80
N TYR A 37 6.98 -2.68 -20.79
CA TYR A 37 6.98 -3.33 -22.09
C TYR A 37 8.39 -3.74 -22.48
N THR A 38 8.57 -4.98 -22.91
CA THR A 38 9.76 -5.34 -23.69
C THR A 38 9.80 -4.52 -24.99
N LYS A 39 10.96 -4.45 -25.63
CA LYS A 39 11.13 -3.74 -26.92
C LYS A 39 10.04 -4.05 -27.96
N ASP A 40 9.73 -5.33 -28.15
CA ASP A 40 8.73 -5.79 -29.12
C ASP A 40 7.30 -5.46 -28.68
N GLN A 41 7.04 -5.45 -27.36
CA GLN A 41 5.75 -5.04 -26.82
C GLN A 41 5.55 -3.52 -26.94
N GLY A 42 6.59 -2.72 -26.75
CA GLY A 42 6.50 -1.26 -26.89
C GLY A 42 6.11 -0.83 -28.29
N LEU A 43 6.63 -1.51 -29.33
CA LEU A 43 6.19 -1.28 -30.71
C LEU A 43 4.69 -1.59 -30.91
N LYS A 44 4.21 -2.69 -30.31
CA LYS A 44 2.79 -3.07 -30.38
C LYS A 44 1.92 -2.05 -29.64
N GLU A 45 2.36 -1.59 -28.48
CA GLU A 45 1.63 -0.61 -27.69
C GLU A 45 1.56 0.75 -28.39
N ALA A 46 2.67 1.25 -28.92
CA ALA A 46 2.63 2.51 -29.67
C ALA A 46 1.68 2.44 -30.88
N LYS A 47 1.60 1.29 -31.55
CA LYS A 47 0.60 1.07 -32.60
C LYS A 47 -0.82 1.06 -32.03
N ASN A 48 -1.05 0.39 -30.91
CA ASN A 48 -2.34 0.38 -30.21
C ASN A 48 -2.79 1.78 -29.82
N ILE A 49 -1.89 2.63 -29.31
CA ILE A 49 -2.16 4.04 -28.96
C ILE A 49 -2.63 4.80 -30.21
N LEU A 50 -1.98 4.65 -31.36
CA LEU A 50 -2.40 5.30 -32.60
C LEU A 50 -3.81 4.90 -33.06
N GLU A 51 -4.13 3.61 -32.93
CA GLU A 51 -5.38 3.03 -33.41
C GLU A 51 -6.54 3.29 -32.46
N ASN A 52 -6.30 3.19 -31.15
CA ASN A 52 -7.35 3.06 -30.13
C ASN A 52 -7.35 4.15 -29.05
N SER A 53 -6.30 4.97 -28.91
CA SER A 53 -6.31 6.05 -27.91
C SER A 53 -7.23 7.20 -28.32
N SER A 54 -7.79 7.86 -27.30
CA SER A 54 -8.68 9.03 -27.45
C SER A 54 -7.91 10.36 -27.37
N VAL A 55 -6.62 10.36 -27.74
CA VAL A 55 -5.80 11.58 -27.72
C VAL A 55 -6.30 12.61 -28.73
N GLY A 56 -6.08 13.89 -28.45
CA GLY A 56 -6.47 14.98 -29.35
C GLY A 56 -5.80 14.88 -30.73
N ASN A 57 -6.45 15.41 -31.76
CA ASN A 57 -6.00 15.30 -33.16
C ASN A 57 -4.54 15.77 -33.37
N GLU A 58 -4.14 16.88 -32.74
CA GLU A 58 -2.77 17.39 -32.81
C GLU A 58 -1.75 16.39 -32.26
N LEU A 59 -2.05 15.77 -31.12
CA LEU A 59 -1.19 14.76 -30.51
C LEU A 59 -1.18 13.48 -31.35
N LYS A 60 -2.32 13.12 -31.96
CA LYS A 60 -2.42 11.96 -32.86
C LYS A 60 -1.54 12.14 -34.10
N GLU A 61 -1.57 13.32 -34.73
CA GLU A 61 -0.70 13.64 -35.86
C GLU A 61 0.78 13.59 -35.47
N LYS A 62 1.14 14.14 -34.31
CA LYS A 62 2.47 14.06 -33.69
C LYS A 62 2.92 12.60 -33.54
N PHE A 63 2.06 11.75 -32.99
CA PHE A 63 2.36 10.33 -32.78
C PHE A 63 2.50 9.56 -34.10
N VAL A 64 1.65 9.82 -35.10
CA VAL A 64 1.77 9.19 -36.43
C VAL A 64 3.12 9.53 -37.05
N HIS A 65 3.54 10.79 -36.98
CA HIS A 65 4.82 11.24 -37.49
C HIS A 65 5.99 10.53 -36.79
N TRP A 66 6.01 10.50 -35.45
CA TRP A 66 7.04 9.79 -34.69
C TRP A 66 7.08 8.29 -34.99
N PHE A 67 5.92 7.65 -35.16
CA PHE A 67 5.86 6.23 -35.49
C PHE A 67 6.47 5.92 -36.85
N GLN A 68 6.22 6.79 -37.86
CA GLN A 68 6.81 6.65 -39.19
C GLN A 68 8.33 6.84 -39.20
N GLU A 69 8.85 7.66 -38.27
CA GLU A 69 10.29 7.85 -38.06
C GLU A 69 10.93 6.77 -37.19
N GLY A 70 10.13 5.83 -36.65
CA GLY A 70 10.60 4.78 -35.75
C GLY A 70 10.89 5.25 -34.32
N LYS A 71 10.43 6.44 -33.93
CA LYS A 71 10.63 7.06 -32.61
C LYS A 71 9.55 6.65 -31.62
N ILE A 72 9.49 5.35 -31.35
CA ILE A 72 8.47 4.73 -30.48
C ILE A 72 8.60 5.22 -29.04
N GLU A 73 9.82 5.47 -28.57
CA GLU A 73 10.12 6.00 -27.25
C GLU A 73 9.44 7.34 -26.97
N LEU A 74 9.31 8.22 -27.97
CA LEU A 74 8.65 9.51 -27.80
C LEU A 74 7.13 9.36 -27.63
N ILE A 75 6.53 8.38 -28.31
CA ILE A 75 5.10 8.09 -28.19
C ILE A 75 4.78 7.56 -26.79
N LEU A 76 5.54 6.56 -26.34
CA LEU A 76 5.33 5.94 -25.03
C LEU A 76 5.69 6.89 -23.88
N ASN A 77 6.67 7.78 -24.07
CA ASN A 77 6.98 8.80 -23.08
C ASN A 77 5.89 9.87 -22.97
N GLU A 78 5.38 10.38 -24.10
CA GLU A 78 4.34 11.42 -24.05
C GLU A 78 2.99 10.87 -23.54
N HIS A 79 2.65 9.63 -23.87
CA HIS A 79 1.38 9.04 -23.49
C HIS A 79 1.39 8.47 -22.06
N ASP A 80 2.44 7.75 -21.69
CA ASP A 80 2.50 6.92 -20.48
C ASP A 80 3.72 7.23 -19.60
N GLU A 81 4.50 8.28 -19.91
CA GLU A 81 5.72 8.68 -19.19
C GLU A 81 6.81 7.59 -19.16
N LEU A 82 6.72 6.60 -20.05
CA LEU A 82 7.71 5.53 -20.14
C LEU A 82 8.99 6.02 -20.79
N ILE A 83 10.12 5.58 -20.24
CA ILE A 83 11.46 5.81 -20.78
C ILE A 83 12.05 4.49 -21.28
N GLN A 84 12.98 4.57 -22.23
CA GLN A 84 13.63 3.40 -22.81
C GLN A 84 14.95 3.09 -22.08
N ASP A 85 15.18 1.83 -21.73
CA ASP A 85 16.46 1.34 -21.19
C ASP A 85 17.49 1.06 -22.30
N THR A 86 18.70 0.63 -21.91
CA THR A 86 19.79 0.31 -22.84
C THR A 86 19.53 -0.92 -23.69
N ASP A 87 18.63 -1.81 -23.26
CA ASP A 87 18.25 -3.03 -24.00
C ASP A 87 17.05 -2.77 -24.94
N GLY A 88 16.48 -1.57 -24.89
CA GLY A 88 15.36 -1.12 -25.70
C GLY A 88 13.99 -1.42 -25.10
N ASN A 89 13.92 -1.88 -23.85
CA ASN A 89 12.66 -2.04 -23.13
C ASN A 89 12.16 -0.69 -22.62
N PHE A 90 10.86 -0.62 -22.33
CA PHE A 90 10.18 0.59 -21.88
C PHE A 90 9.63 0.39 -20.48
N GLY A 91 9.81 1.40 -19.65
CA GLY A 91 9.47 1.32 -18.24
C GLY A 91 9.59 2.67 -17.56
N TYR A 92 9.55 2.66 -16.24
CA TYR A 92 9.80 3.83 -15.40
C TYR A 92 10.69 3.43 -14.24
N TYR A 93 11.39 4.40 -13.66
CA TYR A 93 12.09 4.17 -12.39
C TYR A 93 11.13 4.34 -11.22
N GLY A 94 11.13 3.39 -10.31
CA GLY A 94 10.33 3.46 -9.10
C GLY A 94 10.42 2.14 -8.33
N ASN A 95 9.53 1.98 -7.35
CA ASN A 95 9.43 0.73 -6.61
C ASN A 95 8.39 -0.21 -7.22
N ALA A 96 8.83 -1.32 -7.83
CA ALA A 96 7.90 -2.36 -8.33
C ALA A 96 7.05 -3.01 -7.23
N ASN A 97 7.48 -2.93 -5.97
CA ASN A 97 6.77 -3.47 -4.82
C ASN A 97 5.99 -2.38 -4.06
N GLY A 98 5.82 -1.18 -4.64
CA GLY A 98 5.06 -0.10 -4.02
C GLY A 98 3.61 -0.49 -3.74
N HIS A 99 3.16 -0.25 -2.52
CA HIS A 99 1.77 -0.42 -2.06
C HIS A 99 1.19 0.86 -1.45
N PHE A 100 2.02 1.86 -1.16
CA PHE A 100 1.59 3.15 -0.63
C PHE A 100 2.42 4.27 -1.25
N THR A 101 1.75 5.31 -1.70
CA THR A 101 2.41 6.57 -2.08
C THR A 101 2.90 7.31 -0.83
N TYR A 102 2.18 7.14 0.29
CA TYR A 102 2.50 7.82 1.55
C TYR A 102 1.91 7.07 2.75
N TYR A 103 2.45 7.31 3.96
CA TYR A 103 1.93 6.73 5.20
C TYR A 103 1.98 7.71 6.40
N LYS A 104 1.13 7.48 7.41
CA LYS A 104 1.17 8.12 8.74
C LYS A 104 1.09 7.08 9.85
N ILE A 105 1.76 7.32 10.97
CA ILE A 105 1.56 6.48 12.16
C ILE A 105 0.25 6.89 12.85
N GLY A 106 -0.63 5.92 13.12
CA GLY A 106 -1.99 6.15 13.60
C GLY A 106 -2.90 6.74 12.51
N GLY A 107 -2.74 8.04 12.19
CA GLY A 107 -3.56 8.72 11.18
C GLY A 107 -5.06 8.63 11.50
N SER A 108 -5.87 8.19 10.53
CA SER A 108 -7.31 7.96 10.77
C SER A 108 -7.61 6.76 11.69
N TRP A 109 -6.58 5.98 12.04
CA TRP A 109 -6.58 4.82 12.92
C TRP A 109 -5.89 5.10 14.26
N ASN A 110 -5.80 6.37 14.65
CA ASN A 110 -5.14 6.79 15.88
C ASN A 110 -5.77 6.16 17.13
N GLY A 111 -4.92 5.59 18.00
CA GLY A 111 -5.30 5.01 19.29
C GLY A 111 -6.09 3.72 19.18
N ILE A 112 -5.83 2.90 18.16
CA ILE A 112 -6.57 1.64 17.98
C ILE A 112 -6.14 0.53 18.94
N PHE A 113 -4.89 0.55 19.42
CA PHE A 113 -4.43 -0.46 20.36
C PHE A 113 -4.90 -0.13 21.77
N GLU A 114 -5.96 -0.80 22.23
CA GLU A 114 -6.35 -0.77 23.64
C GLU A 114 -5.30 -1.51 24.48
N LEU A 115 -4.74 -0.80 25.46
CA LEU A 115 -3.65 -1.29 26.29
C LEU A 115 -4.14 -2.00 27.55
N LYS A 116 -3.45 -3.08 27.93
CA LYS A 116 -3.61 -3.72 29.23
C LYS A 116 -3.10 -2.81 30.35
N PRO A 117 -3.59 -2.96 31.61
CA PRO A 117 -3.13 -2.15 32.72
C PRO A 117 -1.60 -2.19 32.90
N GLY A 118 -0.98 -1.00 32.93
CA GLY A 118 0.47 -0.85 33.09
C GLY A 118 1.29 -0.89 31.80
N ALA A 119 0.66 -1.22 30.66
CA ALA A 119 1.29 -1.06 29.36
C ALA A 119 1.32 0.41 28.92
N ILE A 120 2.18 0.72 27.96
CA ILE A 120 2.44 2.08 27.48
C ILE A 120 2.43 2.13 25.95
N ASP A 121 2.13 3.30 25.40
CA ASP A 121 2.48 3.60 24.02
C ASP A 121 4.01 3.76 23.91
N LEU A 122 4.60 3.08 22.95
CA LEU A 122 6.04 3.09 22.70
C LEU A 122 6.48 4.28 21.82
N ILE A 123 5.56 5.12 21.36
CA ILE A 123 5.90 6.34 20.62
C ILE A 123 6.32 7.44 21.58
N ASP A 124 7.55 7.93 21.41
CA ASP A 124 8.01 9.17 22.03
C ASP A 124 7.54 10.38 21.21
N TYR A 125 6.29 10.79 21.43
CA TYR A 125 5.68 11.91 20.70
C TYR A 125 6.41 13.25 20.85
N ASP A 126 7.29 13.40 21.85
CA ASP A 126 8.05 14.62 22.09
C ASP A 126 9.38 14.65 21.30
N ASN A 127 9.96 13.49 21.00
CA ASN A 127 11.25 13.40 20.31
C ASN A 127 11.18 12.73 18.92
N TYR A 128 10.04 12.16 18.51
CA TYR A 128 9.91 11.49 17.22
C TYR A 128 9.93 12.52 16.07
N LYS A 129 11.12 12.78 15.52
CA LYS A 129 11.32 13.54 14.28
C LYS A 129 11.18 12.61 13.10
N ILE A 130 10.02 12.62 12.46
CA ILE A 130 9.77 11.82 11.26
C ILE A 130 10.61 12.39 10.10
N LYS A 131 11.37 11.52 9.42
CA LYS A 131 12.14 11.87 8.21
C LYS A 131 11.27 12.00 6.95
N SER A 132 10.07 11.45 6.97
CA SER A 132 9.04 11.55 5.94
C SER A 132 7.87 12.40 6.44
N ASP A 133 6.95 12.78 5.57
CA ASP A 133 5.79 13.61 5.89
C ASP A 133 4.80 12.95 6.88
N ALA A 134 5.10 11.81 7.53
CA ALA A 134 4.21 11.24 8.54
C ALA A 134 4.02 12.28 9.66
N ARG A 135 2.80 12.81 9.77
CA ARG A 135 2.42 13.78 10.79
C ARG A 135 1.67 13.04 11.89
N TYR A 136 2.11 13.22 13.12
CA TYR A 136 1.27 12.94 14.28
C TYR A 136 0.31 14.12 14.42
N ASP A 137 -0.90 13.96 13.91
CA ASP A 137 -1.90 15.03 14.05
C ASP A 137 -2.50 15.02 15.48
N VAL A 138 -2.53 13.86 16.17
CA VAL A 138 -3.13 13.71 17.51
C VAL A 138 -2.45 12.58 18.30
N ARG A 139 -2.25 12.74 19.62
CA ARG A 139 -1.86 11.64 20.53
C ARG A 139 -3.08 10.75 20.83
N PRO A 140 -2.92 9.42 20.96
CA PRO A 140 -3.96 8.55 21.50
C PRO A 140 -4.47 9.05 22.86
N VAL A 141 -5.73 8.77 23.15
CA VAL A 141 -6.28 9.00 24.50
C VAL A 141 -5.67 8.00 25.48
N GLU A 142 -5.70 8.32 26.77
CA GLU A 142 -5.16 7.47 27.83
C GLU A 142 -5.75 6.04 27.76
N GLY A 143 -4.88 5.03 27.87
CA GLY A 143 -5.25 3.62 27.74
C GLY A 143 -5.18 3.08 26.31
N PHE A 144 -4.85 3.91 25.32
CA PHE A 144 -4.70 3.50 23.93
C PHE A 144 -3.33 3.88 23.37
N ALA A 145 -2.91 3.19 22.30
CA ALA A 145 -1.63 3.41 21.64
C ALA A 145 -1.71 3.32 20.12
N ASN A 146 -0.72 3.92 19.46
CA ASN A 146 -0.40 3.63 18.06
C ASN A 146 0.72 2.59 17.92
N ARG A 147 1.53 2.43 18.97
CA ARG A 147 2.64 1.48 19.01
C ARG A 147 2.74 0.78 20.35
N ALA A 148 2.73 -0.55 20.36
CA ALA A 148 2.77 -1.33 21.60
C ALA A 148 3.32 -2.73 21.39
N ILE A 149 3.66 -3.42 22.48
CA ILE A 149 4.03 -4.84 22.44
C ILE A 149 2.76 -5.68 22.27
N LYS A 150 2.79 -6.71 21.42
CA LYS A 150 1.63 -7.57 21.12
C LYS A 150 0.89 -8.06 22.36
N LYS A 151 1.61 -8.65 23.31
CA LYS A 151 1.02 -9.21 24.54
C LYS A 151 0.38 -8.17 25.44
N ASP A 152 0.69 -6.90 25.24
CA ASP A 152 0.22 -5.79 26.07
C ASP A 152 -1.07 -5.15 25.50
N ILE A 153 -1.57 -5.66 24.37
CA ILE A 153 -2.77 -5.17 23.68
C ILE A 153 -3.97 -6.12 23.93
N PHE A 154 -5.18 -5.59 24.05
CA PHE A 154 -6.39 -6.39 23.99
C PHE A 154 -6.75 -6.73 22.53
N VAL A 155 -6.79 -8.02 22.20
CA VAL A 155 -7.00 -8.51 20.82
C VAL A 155 -8.46 -8.38 20.36
N ARG A 156 -9.41 -8.31 21.31
CA ARG A 156 -10.86 -8.39 21.03
C ARG A 156 -11.30 -7.37 19.98
N ASP A 157 -10.79 -6.15 20.08
CA ASP A 157 -11.23 -5.04 19.23
C ASP A 157 -10.47 -5.02 17.89
N LEU A 158 -9.31 -5.69 17.80
CA LEU A 158 -8.51 -5.77 16.57
C LEU A 158 -9.23 -6.51 15.44
N LEU A 159 -10.12 -7.44 15.78
CA LEU A 159 -10.94 -8.16 14.80
C LEU A 159 -11.94 -7.23 14.09
N ASP A 160 -12.33 -6.12 14.72
CA ASP A 160 -13.24 -5.13 14.13
C ASP A 160 -12.48 -4.09 13.28
N ILE A 161 -11.21 -3.83 13.64
CA ILE A 161 -10.34 -2.82 13.03
C ILE A 161 -9.86 -3.21 11.62
N ARG A 162 -9.76 -4.52 11.34
CA ARG A 162 -9.54 -5.09 10.00
C ARG A 162 -8.41 -4.38 9.25
N PRO A 163 -7.14 -4.56 9.65
CA PRO A 163 -6.04 -4.07 8.82
C PRO A 163 -6.17 -4.64 7.41
N LEU A 164 -5.91 -3.82 6.40
CA LEU A 164 -5.83 -4.27 5.01
C LEU A 164 -4.61 -5.17 4.82
N ALA A 165 -3.54 -4.89 5.58
CA ALA A 165 -2.32 -5.67 5.53
C ALA A 165 -1.57 -5.71 6.87
N ILE A 166 -0.73 -6.74 7.00
CA ILE A 166 0.33 -6.81 8.00
C ILE A 166 1.66 -6.76 7.24
N ILE A 167 2.58 -5.90 7.67
CA ILE A 167 3.98 -5.92 7.22
C ILE A 167 4.80 -6.54 8.33
N TRP A 168 5.46 -7.65 8.05
CA TRP A 168 6.32 -8.33 9.01
C TRP A 168 7.53 -8.93 8.28
N ASP A 169 8.73 -8.69 8.82
CA ASP A 169 10.01 -9.13 8.23
C ASP A 169 10.17 -8.72 6.76
N LYS A 170 9.76 -7.49 6.42
CA LYS A 170 9.75 -6.93 5.06
C LYS A 170 8.93 -7.76 4.06
N VAL A 171 7.86 -8.41 4.55
CA VAL A 171 6.87 -9.09 3.72
C VAL A 171 5.51 -8.43 3.92
N TYR A 172 4.84 -8.11 2.81
CA TYR A 172 3.49 -7.55 2.79
C TYR A 172 2.46 -8.69 2.76
N TYR A 173 1.74 -8.87 3.86
CA TYR A 173 0.67 -9.84 3.98
C TYR A 173 -0.67 -9.13 3.83
N GLU A 174 -1.25 -9.17 2.64
CA GLU A 174 -2.61 -8.68 2.42
C GLU A 174 -3.60 -9.52 3.22
N THR A 175 -4.35 -8.89 4.12
CA THR A 175 -5.33 -9.54 4.98
C THR A 175 -6.76 -9.40 4.47
N GLY A 176 -7.02 -8.53 3.48
CA GLY A 176 -8.28 -8.48 2.74
C GLY A 176 -8.70 -7.07 2.34
N SER A 177 -9.88 -6.95 1.70
CA SER A 177 -10.46 -5.69 1.21
C SER A 177 -11.52 -5.09 2.16
N TRP A 178 -11.64 -3.76 2.14
CA TRP A 178 -12.74 -2.99 2.76
C TRP A 178 -14.05 -3.23 1.99
N TYR A 179 -14.83 -4.22 2.38
CA TYR A 179 -16.25 -4.24 2.05
C TYR A 179 -17.04 -3.57 3.19
N GLU A 180 -17.50 -2.35 2.93
CA GLU A 180 -18.55 -1.65 3.69
C GLU A 180 -19.91 -2.34 3.42
N VAL A 181 -20.06 -3.58 3.85
CA VAL A 181 -21.40 -4.15 4.01
C VAL A 181 -21.61 -4.34 5.49
N SER A 182 -22.51 -3.54 6.05
CA SER A 182 -22.88 -3.68 7.46
C SER A 182 -23.42 -5.09 7.70
N LEU A 183 -23.17 -5.65 8.89
CA LEU A 183 -23.73 -6.95 9.26
C LEU A 183 -25.28 -6.93 9.20
N GLU A 184 -25.88 -5.74 9.37
CA GLU A 184 -27.30 -5.50 9.20
C GLU A 184 -27.76 -5.66 7.74
N GLU A 185 -27.00 -5.17 6.75
CA GLU A 185 -27.28 -5.39 5.32
C GLU A 185 -27.06 -6.85 4.89
N LEU A 186 -26.09 -7.56 5.49
CA LEU A 186 -25.84 -8.98 5.22
C LEU A 186 -26.95 -9.88 5.81
N ASN A 187 -27.56 -9.47 6.92
CA ASN A 187 -28.66 -10.19 7.56
C ASN A 187 -29.99 -10.13 6.78
N ILE A 188 -30.11 -9.27 5.77
CA ILE A 188 -31.34 -9.12 4.98
C ILE A 188 -31.47 -10.22 3.91
N ASP A 189 -30.34 -10.76 3.41
CA ASP A 189 -30.33 -11.89 2.47
C ASP A 189 -28.96 -12.60 2.46
N ILE A 190 -28.82 -13.62 3.30
CA ILE A 190 -27.57 -14.41 3.45
C ILE A 190 -27.19 -15.09 2.14
N GLU A 191 -28.16 -15.53 1.34
CA GLU A 191 -27.88 -16.30 0.13
C GLU A 191 -27.37 -15.39 -1.00
N LYS A 192 -27.94 -14.19 -1.12
CA LYS A 192 -27.43 -13.15 -2.03
C LYS A 192 -26.05 -12.64 -1.64
N ASN A 193 -25.72 -12.65 -0.35
CA ASN A 193 -24.46 -12.11 0.17
C ASN A 193 -23.43 -13.16 0.58
N ARG A 194 -23.69 -14.46 0.35
CA ARG A 194 -22.83 -15.57 0.80
C ARG A 194 -21.37 -15.39 0.37
N LYS A 195 -21.13 -14.96 -0.87
CA LYS A 195 -19.77 -14.70 -1.37
C LYS A 195 -19.02 -13.67 -0.53
N ILE A 196 -19.68 -12.56 -0.16
CA ILE A 196 -19.09 -11.50 0.66
C ILE A 196 -18.82 -12.01 2.08
N ILE A 197 -19.71 -12.82 2.63
CA ILE A 197 -19.55 -13.43 3.96
C ILE A 197 -18.36 -14.41 3.97
N ASP A 198 -18.25 -15.25 2.93
CA ASP A 198 -17.17 -16.23 2.79
C ASP A 198 -15.81 -15.52 2.63
N GLU A 199 -15.73 -14.48 1.79
CA GLU A 199 -14.55 -13.64 1.63
C GLU A 199 -14.15 -12.95 2.94
N ARG A 200 -15.13 -12.39 3.68
CA ARG A 200 -14.89 -11.79 5.00
C ARG A 200 -14.37 -12.79 6.02
N THR A 201 -14.92 -14.01 6.02
CA THR A 201 -14.50 -15.06 6.94
C THR A 201 -13.07 -15.49 6.64
N ALA A 202 -12.73 -15.70 5.36
CA ALA A 202 -11.37 -16.03 4.94
C ALA A 202 -10.35 -14.94 5.33
N HIS A 203 -10.72 -13.67 5.23
CA HIS A 203 -9.87 -12.54 5.65
C HIS A 203 -9.59 -12.55 7.16
N ILE A 204 -10.63 -12.77 7.99
CA ILE A 204 -10.48 -12.87 9.44
C ILE A 204 -9.62 -14.07 9.81
N GLU A 205 -9.85 -15.23 9.18
CA GLU A 205 -9.06 -16.44 9.40
C GLU A 205 -7.58 -16.21 9.06
N LYS A 206 -7.29 -15.57 7.93
CA LYS A 206 -5.93 -15.21 7.51
C LYS A 206 -5.27 -14.24 8.50
N PHE A 207 -6.01 -13.22 8.96
CA PHE A 207 -5.51 -12.30 9.98
C PHE A 207 -5.20 -13.04 11.29
N ILE A 208 -6.11 -13.89 11.79
CA ILE A 208 -5.90 -14.67 13.02
C ILE A 208 -4.70 -15.62 12.87
N GLU A 209 -4.56 -16.28 11.72
CA GLU A 209 -3.43 -17.16 11.43
C GLU A 209 -2.10 -16.40 11.53
N LEU A 210 -2.01 -15.24 10.88
CA LEU A 210 -0.82 -14.39 10.91
C LEU A 210 -0.58 -13.83 12.33
N TRP A 211 -1.62 -13.33 12.99
CA TRP A 211 -1.56 -12.79 14.35
C TRP A 211 -0.99 -13.81 15.34
N ASN A 212 -1.39 -15.07 15.22
CA ASN A 212 -0.89 -16.14 16.08
C ASN A 212 0.57 -16.53 15.81
N LYS A 213 1.10 -16.23 14.61
CA LYS A 213 2.52 -16.46 14.28
C LYS A 213 3.43 -15.33 14.81
N ILE A 214 2.89 -14.12 14.96
CA ILE A 214 3.66 -12.97 15.45
C ILE A 214 4.05 -13.23 16.93
N PRO A 215 5.33 -13.08 17.31
CA PRO A 215 5.77 -13.24 18.70
C PRO A 215 5.04 -12.30 19.66
N ASP A 216 4.77 -12.77 20.87
CA ASP A 216 4.06 -12.00 21.90
C ASP A 216 4.83 -10.76 22.39
N ASP A 217 6.15 -10.76 22.25
CA ASP A 217 7.03 -9.64 22.54
C ASP A 217 7.31 -8.75 21.32
N ALA A 218 6.70 -9.03 20.17
CA ALA A 218 6.85 -8.20 18.98
C ALA A 218 6.25 -6.80 19.19
N VAL A 219 6.96 -5.80 18.68
CA VAL A 219 6.47 -4.42 18.60
C VAL A 219 5.55 -4.29 17.40
N LEU A 220 4.32 -3.82 17.62
CA LEU A 220 3.38 -3.46 16.57
C LEU A 220 3.27 -1.95 16.47
N THR A 221 3.12 -1.47 15.23
CA THR A 221 2.81 -0.08 14.92
C THR A 221 1.63 -0.03 13.97
N ILE A 222 0.69 0.86 14.21
CA ILE A 222 -0.42 1.11 13.30
C ILE A 222 -0.02 2.19 12.32
N VAL A 223 -0.28 1.93 11.05
CA VAL A 223 0.01 2.83 9.96
C VAL A 223 -1.25 3.05 9.12
N ASP A 224 -1.54 4.31 8.88
CA ASP A 224 -2.47 4.82 7.88
C ASP A 224 -1.73 4.91 6.54
N GLY A 225 -1.96 3.92 5.67
CA GLY A 225 -1.42 3.88 4.32
C GLY A 225 -2.34 4.59 3.32
N LYS A 226 -1.76 5.25 2.32
CA LYS A 226 -2.47 5.93 1.24
C LYS A 226 -1.96 5.49 -0.13
N LEU A 227 -2.91 5.11 -0.99
CA LEU A 227 -2.77 4.91 -2.44
C LEU A 227 -3.20 6.18 -3.21
#